data_AF-A0A3A8G048-F1
#
_entry.id   AF-A0A3A8G048-F1
#
_cell.length_a   1.000
_cell.length_b   1.000
_cell.length_c   1.000
_cell.angle_alpha   90.00
_cell.angle_beta   90.00
_cell.angle_gamma   90.00
#
_symmetry.space_group_name_H-M   'P 1'
#
loop_
_entity.id
_entity.type
_entity.pdbx_description
1 polymer ?
#
loop_
_entity_poly.entity_id
_entity_poly.type
_entity_poly.pdbx_seq_one_letter_code
_entity_poly.pdbx_strand_id
1 'polypeptide(L)'
;MTARYFRLSEDVYAPGRWYLGDPVDEKSVEIEDPWMFSAGKTIQAPGSLLFPIDEPGRPLDYSEAGIGSTPILHVKLATVFAELAPDDVQLFAVDIPGHPEQFNMLVATRLIRCIDDKASREVEYWDPIKHKQPEKAGQYYSVAGMRIDASKVGHAKVFRTWGWKVALIVSEDLKAALDQTGATGMRFTEV
;
A
#
# COMPACT_ATOMS: atom_id res chain seq x y z
N MET A 1 -20.69 -3.51 16.96
CA MET A 1 -19.35 -4.15 16.90
C MET A 1 -18.36 -3.06 16.54
N THR A 2 -17.17 -3.06 17.15
CA THR A 2 -16.10 -2.11 16.79
C THR A 2 -15.57 -2.51 15.42
N ALA A 3 -15.46 -1.55 14.49
CA ALA A 3 -14.90 -1.82 13.17
C ALA A 3 -13.43 -2.26 13.30
N ARG A 4 -13.08 -3.39 12.67
CA ARG A 4 -11.71 -3.91 12.64
C ARG A 4 -11.03 -3.51 11.34
N TYR A 5 -9.73 -3.31 11.43
CA TYR A 5 -8.90 -2.90 10.30
C TYR A 5 -7.62 -3.73 10.25
N PHE A 6 -7.10 -3.85 9.04
CA PHE A 6 -5.93 -4.68 8.77
C PHE A 6 -4.97 -3.92 7.88
N ARG A 7 -3.70 -3.96 8.22
CA ARG A 7 -2.65 -3.64 7.25
C ARG A 7 -2.61 -4.76 6.22
N LEU A 8 -2.83 -4.40 4.96
CA LEU A 8 -2.53 -5.23 3.80
C LEU A 8 -1.08 -4.97 3.38
N SER A 9 -0.31 -6.04 3.25
CA SER A 9 1.06 -6.00 2.72
C SER A 9 1.34 -7.18 1.82
N GLU A 10 2.47 -7.13 1.08
CA GLU A 10 2.92 -8.29 0.31
C GLU A 10 3.25 -9.46 1.25
N ASP A 11 2.84 -10.67 0.87
CA ASP A 11 3.33 -11.90 1.49
C ASP A 11 4.72 -12.23 0.97
N VAL A 12 5.73 -11.67 1.62
CA VAL A 12 7.14 -11.86 1.26
C VAL A 12 7.63 -13.31 1.40
N TYR A 13 6.84 -14.19 2.05
CA TYR A 13 7.16 -15.60 2.22
C TYR A 13 6.47 -16.50 1.18
N ALA A 14 5.71 -15.93 0.24
CA ALA A 14 5.07 -16.67 -0.83
C ALA A 14 6.12 -17.47 -1.65
N PRO A 15 6.02 -18.81 -1.73
CA PRO A 15 7.04 -19.63 -2.38
C PRO A 15 7.21 -19.29 -3.87
N GLY A 16 8.46 -19.01 -4.26
CA GLY A 16 8.84 -18.77 -5.65
C GLY A 16 8.24 -17.50 -6.25
N ARG A 17 7.83 -16.52 -5.42
CA ARG A 17 7.30 -15.24 -5.90
C ARG A 17 8.31 -14.48 -6.75
N TRP A 18 7.79 -13.65 -7.65
CA TRP A 18 8.58 -12.62 -8.32
C TRP A 18 8.89 -11.45 -7.38
N TYR A 19 9.75 -10.54 -7.86
CA TYR A 19 9.98 -9.23 -7.28
C TYR A 19 9.84 -8.17 -8.36
N LEU A 20 8.97 -7.19 -8.11
CA LEU A 20 8.74 -6.07 -9.02
C LEU A 20 9.62 -4.89 -8.59
N GLY A 21 10.32 -4.32 -9.57
CA GLY A 21 11.20 -3.18 -9.38
C GLY A 21 10.47 -1.84 -9.37
N ASP A 22 11.25 -0.76 -9.38
CA ASP A 22 10.73 0.60 -9.43
C ASP A 22 10.02 0.90 -10.77
N PRO A 23 8.90 1.63 -10.75
CA PRO A 23 8.17 1.96 -11.97
C PRO A 23 9.02 2.81 -12.91
N VAL A 24 8.88 2.52 -14.20
CA VAL A 24 9.46 3.32 -15.28
C VAL A 24 8.37 3.84 -16.22
N ASP A 25 8.67 4.94 -16.89
CA ASP A 25 7.82 5.49 -17.95
C ASP A 25 7.96 4.71 -19.27
N GLU A 26 7.23 5.14 -20.31
CA GLU A 26 7.28 4.56 -21.65
C GLU A 26 8.67 4.58 -22.31
N LYS A 27 9.59 5.41 -21.81
CA LYS A 27 10.99 5.51 -22.29
C LYS A 27 11.96 4.73 -21.41
N SER A 28 11.43 3.91 -20.49
CA SER A 28 12.21 3.16 -19.50
C SER A 28 13.02 4.06 -18.57
N VAL A 29 12.53 5.26 -18.29
CA VAL A 29 13.10 6.18 -17.29
C VAL A 29 12.37 5.97 -15.97
N GLU A 30 13.13 5.72 -14.90
CA GLU A 30 12.59 5.59 -13.54
C GLU A 30 11.78 6.82 -13.14
N ILE A 31 10.64 6.59 -12.50
CA ILE A 31 9.82 7.66 -11.94
C ILE A 31 10.59 8.31 -10.77
N GLU A 32 10.80 9.63 -10.83
CA GLU A 32 11.64 10.36 -9.87
C GLU A 32 11.11 10.33 -8.43
N ASP A 33 9.79 10.41 -8.24
CA ASP A 33 9.13 10.38 -6.93
C ASP A 33 8.10 9.24 -6.83
N PRO A 34 8.52 7.97 -6.65
CA PRO A 34 7.60 6.84 -6.53
C PRO A 34 6.78 6.88 -5.24
N TRP A 35 7.22 7.64 -4.21
CA TRP A 35 6.46 7.82 -2.97
C TRP A 35 5.17 8.61 -3.17
N MET A 36 4.99 9.28 -4.31
CA MET A 36 3.72 9.92 -4.65
C MET A 36 2.55 8.92 -4.68
N PHE A 37 2.80 7.65 -5.03
CA PHE A 37 1.77 6.60 -5.12
C PHE A 37 1.27 6.12 -3.75
N SER A 38 2.06 6.30 -2.69
CA SER A 38 1.67 6.01 -1.31
C SER A 38 1.30 7.25 -0.50
N ALA A 39 1.15 8.41 -1.15
CA ALA A 39 0.96 9.69 -0.47
C ALA A 39 -0.36 9.83 0.33
N GLY A 40 -1.35 8.96 0.10
CA GLY A 40 -2.66 9.02 0.75
C GLY A 40 -3.54 10.16 0.22
N LYS A 41 -3.41 10.49 -1.07
CA LYS A 41 -4.16 11.55 -1.75
C LYS A 41 -4.43 11.14 -3.19
N THR A 42 -5.47 11.72 -3.79
CA THR A 42 -5.70 11.63 -5.23
C THR A 42 -4.49 12.15 -6.00
N ILE A 43 -4.12 11.43 -7.06
CA ILE A 43 -3.07 11.84 -7.99
C ILE A 43 -3.65 12.07 -9.39
N GLN A 44 -2.95 12.86 -10.19
CA GLN A 44 -3.18 12.90 -11.63
C GLN A 44 -2.75 11.55 -12.23
N ALA A 45 -3.42 11.15 -13.31
CA ALA A 45 -3.07 9.91 -13.99
C ALA A 45 -1.59 9.96 -14.42
N PRO A 46 -0.76 8.98 -14.01
CA PRO A 46 0.68 9.03 -14.22
C PRO A 46 1.11 8.73 -15.66
N GLY A 47 0.16 8.57 -16.59
CA GLY A 47 0.42 8.03 -17.92
C GLY A 47 0.65 6.52 -17.90
N SER A 48 1.21 5.99 -18.97
CA SER A 48 1.58 4.58 -19.06
C SER A 48 2.77 4.31 -18.14
N LEU A 49 2.60 3.35 -17.24
CA LEU A 49 3.66 2.89 -16.33
C LEU A 49 3.98 1.43 -16.62
N LEU A 50 5.27 1.14 -16.62
CA LEU A 50 5.79 -0.22 -16.70
C LEU A 50 6.49 -0.56 -15.37
N PHE A 51 6.21 -1.74 -14.85
CA PHE A 51 6.88 -2.28 -13.67
C PHE A 51 7.83 -3.40 -14.09
N PRO A 52 9.15 -3.22 -13.98
CA PRO A 52 10.12 -4.24 -14.33
C PRO A 52 10.08 -5.40 -13.32
N ILE A 53 10.56 -6.56 -13.76
CA ILE A 53 10.75 -7.74 -12.91
C ILE A 53 12.24 -7.80 -12.56
N ASP A 54 12.57 -7.46 -11.32
CA ASP A 54 13.95 -7.48 -10.82
C ASP A 54 14.42 -8.91 -10.55
N GLU A 55 13.52 -9.72 -9.96
CA GLU A 55 13.75 -11.15 -9.76
C GLU A 55 12.61 -11.95 -10.39
N PRO A 56 12.89 -12.77 -11.42
CA PRO A 56 11.89 -13.63 -12.04
C PRO A 56 11.30 -14.62 -11.04
N GLY A 57 9.99 -14.85 -11.15
CA GLY A 57 9.29 -15.81 -10.30
C GLY A 57 7.85 -16.01 -10.73
N ARG A 58 7.09 -16.68 -9.88
CA ARG A 58 5.66 -16.87 -10.02
C ARG A 58 4.95 -15.51 -9.81
N PRO A 59 4.13 -15.06 -10.77
CA PRO A 59 3.27 -13.90 -10.59
C PRO A 59 2.33 -14.08 -9.39
N LEU A 60 2.21 -13.01 -8.60
CA LEU A 60 1.26 -12.93 -7.50
C LEU A 60 0.09 -12.02 -7.87
N ASP A 61 -1.05 -12.25 -7.23
CA ASP A 61 -2.22 -11.41 -7.44
C ASP A 61 -2.13 -10.07 -6.70
N TYR A 62 -1.36 -10.02 -5.62
CA TYR A 62 -0.94 -8.81 -4.92
C TYR A 62 0.57 -8.82 -4.77
N SER A 63 1.22 -7.72 -5.16
CA SER A 63 2.63 -7.45 -4.91
C SER A 63 2.84 -5.99 -4.51
N GLU A 64 3.98 -5.70 -3.89
CA GLU A 64 4.44 -4.33 -3.66
C GLU A 64 5.70 -4.09 -4.49
N ALA A 65 5.67 -3.07 -5.32
CA ALA A 65 6.75 -2.79 -6.27
C ALA A 65 7.62 -1.61 -5.83
N GLY A 66 8.93 -1.78 -6.01
CA GLY A 66 9.94 -0.74 -5.83
C GLY A 66 10.05 -0.18 -4.42
N ILE A 67 10.84 0.88 -4.28
CA ILE A 67 11.11 1.56 -3.00
C ILE A 67 9.88 2.27 -2.43
N GLY A 68 8.90 2.59 -3.27
CA GLY A 68 7.62 3.18 -2.88
C GLY A 68 6.67 2.18 -2.20
N SER A 69 6.97 0.88 -2.25
CA SER A 69 6.05 -0.21 -1.88
C SER A 69 4.68 -0.02 -2.52
N THR A 70 4.70 0.22 -3.83
CA THR A 70 3.51 0.55 -4.63
C THR A 70 2.65 -0.70 -4.80
N PRO A 71 1.39 -0.72 -4.35
CA PRO A 71 0.55 -1.92 -4.46
C PRO A 71 0.18 -2.20 -5.92
N ILE A 72 0.57 -3.37 -6.41
CA ILE A 72 0.25 -3.89 -7.75
C ILE A 72 -0.73 -5.05 -7.59
N LEU A 73 -1.85 -4.93 -8.28
CA LEU A 73 -3.00 -5.82 -8.18
C LEU A 73 -3.24 -6.51 -9.52
N HIS A 74 -3.40 -7.81 -9.52
CA HIS A 74 -4.08 -8.48 -10.62
C HIS A 74 -5.53 -7.98 -10.71
N VAL A 75 -6.09 -7.91 -11.93
CA VAL A 75 -7.42 -7.33 -12.21
C VAL A 75 -8.53 -7.86 -11.29
N LYS A 76 -8.48 -9.14 -10.90
CA LYS A 76 -9.47 -9.73 -9.98
C LYS A 76 -9.52 -9.03 -8.61
N LEU A 77 -8.38 -8.58 -8.08
CA LEU A 77 -8.34 -7.79 -6.84
C LEU A 77 -8.76 -6.35 -7.12
N ALA A 78 -8.31 -5.77 -8.23
CA ALA A 78 -8.68 -4.42 -8.64
C ALA A 78 -10.20 -4.25 -8.75
N THR A 79 -10.91 -5.26 -9.28
CA THR A 79 -12.38 -5.29 -9.34
C THR A 79 -13.01 -5.21 -7.94
N VAL A 80 -12.51 -5.97 -6.96
CA VAL A 80 -13.03 -5.94 -5.58
C VAL A 80 -12.86 -4.55 -4.96
N PHE A 81 -11.69 -3.92 -5.15
CA PHE A 81 -11.45 -2.57 -4.66
C PHE A 81 -12.37 -1.54 -5.33
N ALA A 82 -12.55 -1.63 -6.65
CA ALA A 82 -13.43 -0.74 -7.41
C ALA A 82 -14.90 -0.86 -6.98
N GLU A 83 -15.36 -2.07 -6.67
CA GLU A 83 -16.75 -2.32 -6.25
C GLU A 83 -17.01 -1.90 -4.80
N LEU A 84 -16.09 -2.23 -3.89
CA LEU A 84 -16.35 -2.10 -2.46
C LEU A 84 -15.84 -0.79 -1.85
N ALA A 85 -14.86 -0.14 -2.47
CA ALA A 85 -14.22 1.07 -1.97
C ALA A 85 -13.94 2.12 -3.08
N PRO A 86 -14.89 2.41 -3.99
CA PRO A 86 -14.64 3.29 -5.15
C PRO A 86 -14.19 4.71 -4.79
N ASP A 87 -14.65 5.23 -3.65
CA ASP A 87 -14.32 6.59 -3.19
C ASP A 87 -12.95 6.68 -2.50
N ASP A 88 -12.32 5.54 -2.21
CA ASP A 88 -11.11 5.46 -1.40
C ASP A 88 -9.85 5.10 -2.21
N VAL A 89 -10.02 4.72 -3.49
CA VAL A 89 -8.94 4.27 -4.35
C VAL A 89 -8.97 4.92 -5.73
N GLN A 90 -7.79 5.08 -6.33
CA GLN A 90 -7.62 5.17 -7.78
C GLN A 90 -6.89 3.92 -8.26
N LEU A 91 -7.33 3.40 -9.40
CA LEU A 91 -6.74 2.25 -10.05
C LEU A 91 -6.23 2.67 -11.42
N PHE A 92 -4.95 2.45 -11.67
CA PHE A 92 -4.31 2.75 -12.95
C PHE A 92 -3.84 1.45 -13.58
N ALA A 93 -4.18 1.19 -14.84
CA ALA A 93 -3.64 0.04 -15.56
C ALA A 93 -2.12 0.21 -15.73
N VAL A 94 -1.38 -0.89 -15.59
CA VAL A 94 0.08 -0.90 -15.68
C VAL A 94 0.54 -2.11 -16.48
N ASP A 95 1.70 -1.98 -17.12
CA ASP A 95 2.31 -3.05 -17.89
C ASP A 95 3.36 -3.78 -17.05
N ILE A 96 3.33 -5.11 -17.09
CA ILE A 96 4.37 -5.96 -16.54
C ILE A 96 4.93 -6.82 -17.69
N PRO A 97 6.19 -6.65 -18.09
CA PRO A 97 6.75 -7.32 -19.26
C PRO A 97 6.64 -8.84 -19.19
N GLY A 98 6.19 -9.46 -20.28
CA GLY A 98 6.07 -10.92 -20.39
C GLY A 98 4.82 -11.53 -19.74
N HIS A 99 3.93 -10.69 -19.18
CA HIS A 99 2.69 -11.14 -18.56
C HIS A 99 1.46 -10.60 -19.31
N PRO A 100 0.65 -11.47 -19.95
CA PRO A 100 -0.54 -11.04 -20.68
C PRO A 100 -1.71 -10.67 -19.76
N GLU A 101 -1.65 -11.01 -18.48
CA GLU A 101 -2.67 -10.65 -17.51
C GLU A 101 -2.73 -9.14 -17.26
N GLN A 102 -3.92 -8.64 -16.92
CA GLN A 102 -4.11 -7.23 -16.61
C GLN A 102 -3.77 -6.96 -15.14
N PHE A 103 -2.85 -6.01 -14.93
CA PHE A 103 -2.48 -5.52 -13.61
C PHE A 103 -2.85 -4.04 -13.45
N ASN A 104 -3.07 -3.65 -12.20
CA ASN A 104 -3.40 -2.30 -11.82
C ASN A 104 -2.55 -1.86 -10.63
N MET A 105 -2.02 -0.65 -10.71
CA MET A 105 -1.51 0.06 -9.53
C MET A 105 -2.68 0.62 -8.72
N LEU A 106 -2.67 0.39 -7.40
CA LEU A 106 -3.62 0.99 -6.47
C LEU A 106 -3.00 2.19 -5.74
N VAL A 107 -3.71 3.32 -5.80
CA VAL A 107 -3.44 4.51 -4.99
C VAL A 107 -4.59 4.69 -4.01
N ALA A 108 -4.31 4.59 -2.71
CA ALA A 108 -5.27 4.96 -1.68
C ALA A 108 -5.34 6.49 -1.56
N THR A 109 -6.54 7.05 -1.66
CA THR A 109 -6.77 8.50 -1.80
C THR A 109 -6.94 9.22 -0.46
N ARG A 110 -6.92 8.47 0.66
CA ARG A 110 -7.12 9.01 2.01
C ARG A 110 -5.89 8.86 2.87
N LEU A 111 -5.53 9.94 3.58
CA LEU A 111 -4.48 9.98 4.59
C LEU A 111 -5.11 10.31 5.95
N ILE A 112 -5.10 9.36 6.87
CA ILE A 112 -5.83 9.47 8.14
C ILE A 112 -4.87 9.42 9.33
N ARG A 113 -4.96 10.42 10.22
CA ARG A 113 -4.20 10.46 11.48
C ARG A 113 -4.90 9.64 12.57
N CYS A 114 -4.80 8.32 12.47
CA CYS A 114 -5.49 7.37 13.34
C CYS A 114 -4.57 6.44 14.16
N ILE A 115 -3.24 6.47 13.98
CA ILE A 115 -2.33 5.68 14.81
C ILE A 115 -2.55 6.03 16.29
N ASP A 116 -2.72 5.00 17.11
CA ASP A 116 -2.81 5.11 18.56
C ASP A 116 -1.43 4.76 19.14
N ASP A 117 -0.69 5.80 19.52
CA ASP A 117 0.67 5.65 20.03
C ASP A 117 0.72 4.85 21.34
N LYS A 118 -0.35 4.89 22.15
CA LYS A 118 -0.41 4.20 23.44
C LYS A 118 -0.77 2.73 23.30
N ALA A 119 -1.63 2.41 22.33
CA ALA A 119 -2.02 1.04 22.04
C ALA A 119 -0.99 0.31 21.17
N SER A 120 -0.20 1.05 20.40
CA SER A 120 0.93 0.51 19.63
C SER A 120 2.02 -0.02 20.56
N ARG A 121 2.69 -1.11 20.16
CA ARG A 121 3.72 -1.73 21.00
C ARG A 121 4.90 -0.81 21.24
N GLU A 122 5.33 -0.11 20.19
CA GLU A 122 6.47 0.80 20.25
C GLU A 122 6.30 1.89 19.21
N VAL A 123 6.55 3.12 19.62
CA VAL A 123 6.51 4.31 18.77
C VAL A 123 7.71 5.18 19.10
N GLU A 124 8.54 5.42 18.10
CA GLU A 124 9.65 6.34 18.17
C GLU A 124 9.42 7.51 17.21
N TYR A 125 9.79 8.71 17.64
CA TYR A 125 9.77 9.91 16.81
C TYR A 125 11.18 10.31 16.43
N TRP A 126 11.30 11.02 15.30
CA TRP A 126 12.55 11.65 14.93
C TRP A 126 13.00 12.63 16.02
N ASP A 127 14.10 12.28 16.70
CA ASP A 127 14.82 13.18 17.58
C ASP A 127 15.64 14.16 16.72
N PRO A 128 15.34 15.47 16.74
CA PRO A 128 16.00 16.45 15.88
C PRO A 128 17.48 16.65 16.24
N ILE A 129 17.86 16.41 17.50
CA ILE A 129 19.23 16.60 17.99
C ILE A 129 20.07 15.37 17.66
N LYS A 130 19.57 14.16 17.95
CA LYS A 130 20.31 12.92 17.68
C LYS A 130 20.47 12.65 16.19
N HIS A 131 19.43 12.90 15.40
CA HIS A 131 19.41 12.57 13.98
C HIS A 131 19.86 13.72 13.07
N LYS A 132 20.05 14.94 13.61
CA LYS A 132 20.41 16.14 12.84
C LYS A 132 19.46 16.43 11.66
N GLN A 133 18.18 16.11 11.83
CA GLN A 133 17.10 16.30 10.85
C GLN A 133 15.95 17.08 11.50
N PRO A 134 16.13 18.39 11.78
CA PRO A 134 15.12 19.19 12.48
C PRO A 134 13.78 19.29 11.73
N GLU A 135 13.80 19.18 10.40
CA GLU A 135 12.62 19.18 9.54
C GLU A 135 11.70 17.97 9.75
N LYS A 136 12.20 16.89 10.36
CA LYS A 136 11.43 15.68 10.67
C LYS A 136 10.88 15.65 12.10
N ALA A 137 11.13 16.69 12.90
CA ALA A 137 10.65 16.74 14.28
C ALA A 137 9.12 16.52 14.34
N GLY A 138 8.70 15.59 15.22
CA GLY A 138 7.28 15.21 15.38
C GLY A 138 6.75 14.21 14.34
N GLN A 139 7.58 13.76 13.39
CA GLN A 139 7.25 12.65 12.51
C GLN A 139 7.68 11.32 13.15
N TYR A 140 6.99 10.23 12.81
CA TYR A 140 7.39 8.89 13.24
C TYR A 140 8.74 8.51 12.64
N TYR A 141 9.63 7.99 13.47
CA TYR A 141 10.87 7.33 13.08
C TYR A 141 10.65 5.82 12.92
N SER A 142 9.94 5.22 13.87
CA SER A 142 9.61 3.79 13.87
C SER A 142 8.26 3.56 14.55
N VAL A 143 7.46 2.63 14.00
CA VAL A 143 6.22 2.16 14.60
C VAL A 143 6.20 0.63 14.55
N ALA A 144 6.25 -0.03 15.70
CA ALA A 144 6.19 -1.48 15.82
C ALA A 144 4.89 -1.93 16.50
N GLY A 145 4.30 -3.01 16.01
CA GLY A 145 3.00 -3.49 16.49
C GLY A 145 1.94 -2.39 16.44
N MET A 146 1.88 -1.69 15.31
CA MET A 146 1.02 -0.52 15.09
C MET A 146 -0.43 -0.84 15.44
N ARG A 147 -1.04 0.04 16.24
CA ARG A 147 -2.48 0.06 16.50
C ARG A 147 -3.14 1.33 16.01
N ILE A 148 -4.41 1.25 15.64
CA ILE A 148 -5.19 2.43 15.25
C ILE A 148 -6.42 2.64 16.15
N ASP A 149 -6.78 3.92 16.31
CA ASP A 149 -8.04 4.33 16.89
C ASP A 149 -9.11 4.37 15.79
N ALA A 150 -9.92 3.32 15.72
CA ALA A 150 -10.99 3.15 14.74
C ALA A 150 -12.02 4.30 14.75
N SER A 151 -12.17 5.02 15.87
CA SER A 151 -13.10 6.16 15.94
C SER A 151 -12.68 7.34 15.06
N LYS A 152 -11.39 7.41 14.67
CA LYS A 152 -10.83 8.45 13.81
C LYS A 152 -10.92 8.14 12.32
N VAL A 153 -11.28 6.90 11.94
CA VAL A 153 -11.27 6.43 10.55
C VAL A 153 -12.52 6.87 9.79
N GLY A 154 -13.64 7.06 10.49
CA GLY A 154 -14.91 7.39 9.85
C GLY A 154 -15.46 6.22 9.03
N HIS A 155 -15.78 6.47 7.76
CA HIS A 155 -16.36 5.48 6.84
C HIS A 155 -15.35 4.92 5.82
N ALA A 156 -14.07 5.29 5.93
CA ALA A 156 -13.05 4.85 4.98
C ALA A 156 -12.82 3.33 5.10
N LYS A 157 -12.83 2.66 3.95
CA LYS A 157 -12.51 1.24 3.80
C LYS A 157 -11.08 1.02 3.36
N VAL A 158 -10.49 1.97 2.64
CA VAL A 158 -9.07 1.95 2.24
C VAL A 158 -8.41 3.29 2.56
N PHE A 159 -7.25 3.26 3.22
CA PHE A 159 -6.50 4.49 3.50
C PHE A 159 -5.03 4.23 3.82
N ARG A 160 -4.24 5.30 3.81
CA ARG A 160 -2.89 5.35 4.38
C ARG A 160 -2.92 6.02 5.75
N THR A 161 -2.04 5.60 6.65
CA THR A 161 -1.88 6.26 7.95
C THR A 161 -1.00 7.49 7.84
N TRP A 162 -1.42 8.60 8.45
CA TRP A 162 -0.59 9.80 8.57
C TRP A 162 0.70 9.48 9.35
N GLY A 163 1.83 9.98 8.85
CA GLY A 163 3.14 9.78 9.45
C GLY A 163 3.76 8.39 9.21
N TRP A 164 2.99 7.40 8.74
CA TRP A 164 3.48 6.06 8.40
C TRP A 164 2.84 5.54 7.10
N LYS A 165 3.06 6.28 6.01
CA LYS A 165 2.31 6.13 4.75
C LYS A 165 2.46 4.78 4.05
N VAL A 166 3.53 4.03 4.36
CA VAL A 166 3.74 2.68 3.84
C VAL A 166 2.63 1.71 4.25
N ALA A 167 1.91 1.96 5.34
CA ALA A 167 0.79 1.12 5.74
C ALA A 167 -0.45 1.39 4.88
N LEU A 168 -0.80 0.43 4.02
CA LEU A 168 -2.10 0.35 3.37
C LEU A 168 -3.08 -0.35 4.31
N ILE A 169 -4.11 0.36 4.77
CA ILE A 169 -5.10 -0.17 5.69
C ILE A 169 -6.39 -0.48 4.93
N VAL A 170 -6.95 -1.65 5.22
CA VAL A 170 -8.25 -2.10 4.70
C VAL A 170 -9.20 -2.43 5.85
N SER A 171 -10.49 -2.18 5.65
CA SER A 171 -11.55 -2.61 6.57
C SER A 171 -11.78 -4.12 6.55
N GLU A 172 -12.40 -4.64 7.60
CA GLU A 172 -12.71 -6.07 7.74
C GLU A 172 -13.58 -6.64 6.60
N ASP A 173 -14.60 -5.92 6.16
CA ASP A 173 -15.49 -6.35 5.07
C ASP A 173 -14.73 -6.46 3.75
N LEU A 174 -13.85 -5.50 3.46
CA LEU A 174 -12.99 -5.51 2.28
C LEU A 174 -11.96 -6.65 2.37
N LYS A 175 -11.31 -6.84 3.52
CA LYS A 175 -10.43 -8.00 3.74
C LYS A 175 -11.17 -9.31 3.46
N ALA A 176 -12.37 -9.49 3.99
CA ALA A 176 -13.14 -10.72 3.80
C ALA A 176 -13.47 -10.97 2.32
N ALA A 177 -13.81 -9.93 1.57
CA ALA A 177 -14.02 -10.03 0.13
C ALA A 177 -12.74 -10.39 -0.64
N LEU A 178 -11.60 -9.78 -0.27
CA LEU A 178 -10.30 -10.11 -0.85
C LEU A 178 -9.91 -11.57 -0.59
N ASP A 179 -10.09 -12.08 0.64
CA ASP A 179 -9.81 -13.48 0.98
C ASP A 179 -10.67 -14.47 0.16
N GLN A 180 -11.94 -14.13 -0.09
CA GLN A 180 -12.87 -14.97 -0.87
C GLN A 180 -12.45 -15.14 -2.34
N THR A 181 -11.61 -14.25 -2.87
CA THR A 181 -11.09 -14.38 -4.24
C THR A 181 -10.08 -15.53 -4.40
N GLY A 182 -9.54 -16.06 -3.29
CA GLY A 182 -8.43 -17.02 -3.32
C GLY A 182 -7.13 -16.45 -3.92
N ALA A 183 -6.99 -15.11 -3.91
CA ALA A 183 -5.82 -14.43 -4.43
C ALA A 183 -4.55 -14.72 -3.61
N THR A 184 -3.42 -14.69 -4.30
CA THR A 184 -2.09 -14.94 -3.76
C THR A 184 -1.35 -13.63 -3.46
N GLY A 185 -0.35 -13.69 -2.58
CA GLY A 185 0.56 -12.57 -2.31
C GLY A 185 0.05 -11.54 -1.30
N MET A 186 -1.13 -11.74 -0.71
CA MET A 186 -1.67 -10.85 0.33
C MET A 186 -1.33 -11.36 1.73
N ARG A 187 -0.85 -10.46 2.59
CA ARG A 187 -0.73 -10.68 4.03
C ARG A 187 -1.51 -9.62 4.79
N PHE A 188 -2.36 -10.07 5.71
CA PHE A 188 -3.15 -9.18 6.57
C PHE A 188 -2.63 -9.22 8.01
N THR A 189 -2.39 -8.05 8.59
CA THR A 189 -2.05 -7.90 10.01
C THR A 189 -3.06 -6.96 10.66
N GLU A 190 -3.74 -7.41 11.71
CA GLU A 190 -4.70 -6.56 12.44
C GLU A 190 -3.99 -5.37 13.09
N VAL A 191 -4.60 -4.18 12.98
CA VAL A 191 -4.12 -2.90 13.53
C VAL A 191 -5.19 -2.27 14.41
#